data_AF-A0A5E4LGU5-F1
#
_entry.id   AF-A0A5E4LGU5-F1
#
_cell.length_a   1.000
_cell.length_b   1.000
_cell.length_c   1.000
_cell.angle_alpha   90.00
_cell.angle_beta   90.00
_cell.angle_gamma   90.00
#
_symmetry.space_group_name_H-M   'P 1'
#
loop_
_entity.id
_entity.type
_entity.pdbx_description
1 polymer ?
#
loop_
_entity_poly.entity_id
_entity_poly.type
_entity_poly.pdbx_seq_one_letter_code
_entity_poly.pdbx_strand_id
1 'polypeptide(L)'
;MVVTKMIDRVKFSLFSPEMVRKISSAKITVPDTYNDDSYPIDGGLVDPRMGVIDPGLKCKTCGGKLRSCPGHFAHIELVRPVIHHKFAKVILFILKSTCHSCKRLLISEAEIEELAAKIDADMEEEMRSKAKKKTPHCSHCKAKVPEIKLMRPTTFTKDGQMMLPTEVRDWLAAIPDKDLRILGLDAQYARPEWMVITALLVPPV
;
A
#
# COMPACT_ATOMS: atom_id res chain seq x y z
N MET A 1 5.94 -36.66 19.46
CA MET A 1 4.93 -36.47 18.40
C MET A 1 5.22 -35.15 17.71
N VAL A 2 5.54 -35.16 16.41
CA VAL A 2 5.71 -33.92 15.63
C VAL A 2 4.31 -33.41 15.31
N VAL A 3 3.89 -32.32 15.95
CA VAL A 3 2.62 -31.68 15.64
C VAL A 3 2.78 -30.97 14.30
N THR A 4 2.32 -31.61 13.23
CA THR A 4 2.28 -31.01 11.89
C THR A 4 1.04 -30.12 11.80
N LYS A 5 1.25 -28.81 11.65
CA LYS A 5 0.17 -27.86 11.35
C LYS A 5 -0.10 -27.84 9.84
N MET A 6 -1.36 -27.85 9.45
CA MET A 6 -1.79 -27.64 8.06
C MET A 6 -2.33 -26.22 7.87
N ILE A 7 -2.20 -25.66 6.67
CA ILE A 7 -2.70 -24.33 6.32
C ILE A 7 -4.20 -24.42 6.05
N ASP A 8 -5.02 -23.72 6.84
CA ASP A 8 -6.49 -23.65 6.67
C ASP A 8 -6.88 -22.62 5.60
N ARG A 9 -6.34 -21.40 5.69
CA ARG A 9 -6.68 -20.29 4.78
C ARG A 9 -5.52 -19.30 4.62
N VAL A 10 -5.51 -18.59 3.50
CA VAL A 10 -4.58 -17.48 3.23
C VAL A 10 -5.40 -16.19 3.10
N LYS A 11 -5.17 -15.23 3.99
CA LYS A 11 -5.77 -13.89 3.90
C LYS A 11 -4.79 -12.95 3.22
N PHE A 12 -5.17 -12.43 2.05
CA PHE A 12 -4.39 -11.42 1.35
C PHE A 12 -4.59 -10.04 1.99
N SER A 13 -3.51 -9.27 2.07
CA SER A 13 -3.51 -7.91 2.60
C SER A 13 -2.52 -7.05 1.81
N LEU A 14 -2.64 -5.73 1.95
CA LEU A 14 -1.59 -4.80 1.53
C LEU A 14 -0.56 -4.68 2.64
N PHE A 15 0.71 -4.49 2.29
CA PHE A 15 1.76 -4.25 3.26
C PHE A 15 1.68 -2.81 3.77
N SER A 16 1.39 -2.65 5.05
CA SER A 16 1.54 -1.35 5.70
C SER A 16 3.04 -1.01 5.83
N PRO A 17 3.42 0.28 5.85
CA PRO A 17 4.82 0.68 6.05
C PRO A 17 5.40 0.13 7.37
N GLU A 18 4.57 0.02 8.40
CA GLU A 18 4.96 -0.59 9.68
C GLU A 18 5.22 -2.08 9.57
N MET A 19 4.39 -2.80 8.80
CA MET A 19 4.58 -4.22 8.52
C MET A 19 5.88 -4.46 7.75
N VAL A 20 6.17 -3.62 6.75
CA VAL A 20 7.43 -3.66 5.99
C VAL A 20 8.64 -3.53 6.92
N ARG A 21 8.64 -2.52 7.80
CA ARG A 21 9.73 -2.29 8.75
C ARG A 21 9.87 -3.42 9.78
N LYS A 22 8.76 -4.03 10.20
CA LYS A 22 8.77 -5.15 11.16
C LYS A 22 9.28 -6.46 10.57
N ILE A 23 8.98 -6.73 9.30
CA ILE A 23 9.45 -7.93 8.59
C ILE A 23 10.94 -7.80 8.24
N SER A 24 11.42 -6.57 8.07
CA SER A 24 12.76 -6.31 7.59
C SER A 24 13.86 -6.58 8.63
N SER A 25 14.93 -7.29 8.21
CA SER A 25 16.14 -7.52 9.01
C SER A 25 17.18 -6.40 8.89
N ALA A 26 17.16 -5.65 7.79
CA ALA A 26 18.13 -4.60 7.50
C ALA A 26 17.51 -3.45 6.70
N LYS A 27 17.98 -2.22 6.98
CA LYS A 27 17.68 -1.05 6.18
C LYS A 27 18.78 -0.86 5.14
N ILE A 28 18.41 -0.81 3.87
CA ILE A 28 19.37 -0.61 2.78
C ILE A 28 19.59 0.88 2.57
N THR A 29 20.86 1.27 2.55
CA THR A 29 21.29 2.67 2.40
C THR A 29 22.35 2.83 1.33
N VAL A 30 23.14 1.79 1.09
CA VAL A 30 24.24 1.79 0.12
C VAL A 30 23.79 1.04 -1.14
N PRO A 31 24.00 1.60 -2.34
CA PRO A 31 23.64 0.93 -3.60
C PRO A 31 24.62 -0.18 -3.98
N ASP A 32 25.85 -0.14 -3.45
CA ASP A 32 26.92 -1.06 -3.76
C ASP A 32 26.70 -2.46 -3.14
N THR A 33 27.26 -3.47 -3.79
CA THR A 33 27.11 -4.88 -3.41
C THR A 33 28.30 -5.39 -2.60
N TYR A 34 29.51 -5.21 -3.14
CA TYR A 34 30.78 -5.65 -2.55
C TYR A 34 31.75 -4.49 -2.43
N ASN A 35 32.64 -4.56 -1.44
CA ASN A 35 33.79 -3.65 -1.34
C ASN A 35 34.93 -4.10 -2.27
N ASP A 36 36.02 -3.31 -2.31
CA ASP A 36 37.21 -3.59 -3.12
C ASP A 36 37.86 -4.96 -2.77
N ASP A 37 37.69 -5.43 -1.53
CA ASP A 37 38.17 -6.73 -1.05
C ASP A 37 37.21 -7.89 -1.36
N SER A 38 36.16 -7.68 -2.16
CA SER A 38 35.12 -8.67 -2.52
C SER A 38 34.28 -9.19 -1.35
N TYR A 39 34.23 -8.45 -0.23
CA TYR A 39 33.33 -8.74 0.88
C TYR A 39 32.01 -7.95 0.77
N PRO A 40 30.88 -8.54 1.19
CA PRO A 40 29.61 -7.83 1.20
C PRO A 40 29.62 -6.62 2.13
N ILE A 41 28.98 -5.53 1.69
CA ILE A 41 28.89 -4.28 2.45
C ILE A 41 27.67 -4.30 3.38
N ASP A 42 27.86 -3.87 4.62
CA ASP A 42 26.75 -3.66 5.57
C ASP A 42 25.86 -2.50 5.09
N GLY A 43 24.55 -2.73 5.01
CA GLY A 43 23.57 -1.79 4.44
C GLY A 43 23.58 -1.72 2.91
N GLY A 44 24.33 -2.59 2.23
CA GLY A 44 24.32 -2.80 0.79
C GLY A 44 23.27 -3.82 0.33
N LEU A 45 23.15 -4.04 -0.98
CA LEU A 45 22.16 -4.98 -1.54
C LEU A 45 22.43 -6.45 -1.21
N VAL A 46 23.66 -6.78 -0.78
CA VAL A 46 24.10 -8.13 -0.40
C VAL A 46 24.41 -8.19 1.11
N ASP A 47 23.72 -7.38 1.93
CA ASP A 47 23.96 -7.36 3.37
C ASP A 47 23.81 -8.79 3.95
N PRO A 48 24.79 -9.32 4.71
CA PRO A 48 24.71 -10.65 5.31
C PRO A 48 23.51 -10.89 6.24
N ARG A 49 22.78 -9.84 6.64
CA ARG A 49 21.51 -9.91 7.37
C ARG A 49 20.33 -10.31 6.49
N MET A 50 20.43 -10.14 5.17
CA MET A 50 19.40 -10.55 4.20
C MET A 50 19.57 -12.00 3.75
N GLY A 51 20.75 -12.57 3.94
CA GLY A 51 21.09 -13.92 3.49
C GLY A 51 22.58 -14.02 3.23
N VAL A 52 23.05 -15.20 2.88
CA VAL A 52 24.43 -15.41 2.45
C VAL A 52 24.44 -16.31 1.23
N ILE A 53 25.20 -15.90 0.22
CA ILE A 53 25.47 -16.69 -0.99
C ILE A 53 26.84 -17.38 -0.93
N ASP A 54 27.79 -16.80 -0.22
CA ASP A 54 29.14 -17.34 -0.10
C ASP A 54 29.23 -18.50 0.89
N PRO A 55 29.83 -19.65 0.50
CA PRO A 55 29.96 -20.82 1.38
C PRO A 55 30.76 -20.57 2.67
N GLY A 56 31.66 -19.58 2.65
CA GLY A 56 32.49 -19.19 3.78
C GLY A 56 31.79 -18.28 4.80
N LEU A 57 30.64 -17.71 4.44
CA LEU A 57 29.92 -16.75 5.26
C LEU A 57 28.73 -17.40 5.98
N LYS A 58 28.33 -16.78 7.09
CA LYS A 58 27.13 -17.14 7.86
C LYS A 58 26.20 -15.93 7.92
N CYS A 59 24.90 -16.18 7.80
CA CYS A 59 23.91 -15.12 7.89
C CYS A 59 23.94 -14.47 9.28
N LYS A 60 23.99 -13.14 9.31
CA LYS A 60 23.99 -12.36 10.57
C LYS A 60 22.63 -12.41 11.30
N THR A 61 21.55 -12.80 10.60
CA THR A 61 20.18 -12.83 11.17
C THR A 61 19.81 -14.19 11.75
N CYS A 62 20.04 -15.29 11.03
CA CYS A 62 19.71 -16.65 11.50
C CYS A 62 20.91 -17.52 11.89
N GLY A 63 22.15 -17.09 11.59
CA GLY A 63 23.35 -17.90 11.81
C GLY A 63 23.53 -19.08 10.82
N GLY A 64 22.58 -19.27 9.91
CA GLY A 64 22.61 -20.31 8.90
C GLY A 64 23.70 -20.08 7.84
N LYS A 65 24.19 -21.18 7.26
CA LYS A 65 24.99 -21.20 6.03
C LYS A 65 24.07 -21.18 4.80
N LEU A 66 24.64 -21.04 3.60
CA LEU A 66 23.94 -21.02 2.30
C LEU A 66 22.71 -21.94 2.20
N ARG A 67 22.86 -23.24 2.47
CA ARG A 67 21.77 -24.22 2.31
C ARG A 67 20.71 -24.20 3.42
N SER A 68 21.04 -23.59 4.56
CA SER A 68 20.17 -23.59 5.75
C SER A 68 19.47 -22.25 5.98
N CYS A 69 19.96 -21.18 5.36
CA CYS A 69 19.38 -19.85 5.48
C CYS A 69 18.18 -19.74 4.52
N PRO A 70 16.96 -19.46 5.00
CA PRO A 70 15.80 -19.28 4.13
C PRO A 70 15.77 -17.91 3.42
N GLY A 71 16.67 -17.00 3.80
CA GLY A 71 16.67 -15.61 3.36
C GLY A 71 15.81 -14.72 4.26
N HIS A 72 16.15 -13.44 4.32
CA HIS A 72 15.50 -12.43 5.15
C HIS A 72 15.24 -11.17 4.34
N PHE A 73 14.03 -10.64 4.43
CA PHE A 73 13.67 -9.43 3.72
C PHE A 73 14.38 -8.21 4.32
N ALA A 74 14.71 -7.25 3.46
CA ALA A 74 15.16 -5.93 3.85
C ALA A 74 14.12 -4.88 3.47
N HIS A 75 14.37 -3.61 3.79
CA HIS A 75 13.57 -2.51 3.29
C HIS A 75 14.42 -1.30 2.90
N ILE A 76 13.89 -0.52 1.96
CA ILE A 76 14.37 0.82 1.62
C ILE A 76 13.32 1.81 2.09
N GLU A 77 13.73 2.77 2.90
CA GLU A 77 12.88 3.89 3.31
C GLU A 77 12.87 4.95 2.19
N LEU A 78 11.72 5.22 1.60
CA LEU A 78 11.61 6.18 0.51
C LEU A 78 11.54 7.60 1.07
N VAL A 79 12.37 8.50 0.54
CA VAL A 79 12.37 9.93 0.93
C VAL A 79 11.04 10.60 0.59
N ARG A 80 10.39 10.16 -0.49
CA ARG A 80 9.07 10.63 -0.92
C ARG A 80 8.16 9.45 -1.25
N PRO A 81 6.85 9.57 -0.98
CA PRO A 81 5.90 8.53 -1.34
C PRO A 81 5.84 8.30 -2.85
N VAL A 82 5.65 7.05 -3.26
CA VAL A 82 5.53 6.64 -4.66
C VAL A 82 4.21 5.90 -4.85
N ILE A 83 3.42 6.32 -5.84
CA ILE A 83 2.15 5.67 -6.18
C ILE A 83 2.45 4.31 -6.84
N HIS A 84 1.87 3.25 -6.31
CA HIS A 84 1.97 1.94 -6.93
C HIS A 84 1.10 1.88 -8.20
N HIS A 85 1.73 1.72 -9.37
CA HIS A 85 1.08 1.77 -10.69
C HIS A 85 -0.15 0.85 -10.83
N LYS A 86 -0.10 -0.38 -10.27
CA LYS A 86 -1.23 -1.33 -10.28
C LYS A 86 -2.50 -0.76 -9.64
N PHE A 87 -2.37 0.08 -8.62
CA PHE A 87 -3.49 0.66 -7.89
C PHE A 87 -3.93 2.02 -8.43
N ALA A 88 -3.29 2.57 -9.48
CA ALA A 88 -3.61 3.91 -10.00
C ALA A 88 -5.10 4.06 -10.38
N LYS A 89 -5.71 3.03 -10.97
CA LYS A 89 -7.14 3.02 -11.30
C LYS A 89 -8.04 2.97 -10.05
N VAL A 90 -7.61 2.23 -9.03
CA VAL A 90 -8.35 2.09 -7.75
C VAL A 90 -8.28 3.40 -6.98
N ILE A 91 -7.10 4.00 -6.89
CA ILE A 91 -6.90 5.34 -6.30
C ILE A 91 -7.76 6.37 -7.03
N LEU A 92 -7.80 6.36 -8.37
CA LEU A 92 -8.68 7.26 -9.14
C LEU A 92 -10.16 7.09 -8.75
N PHE A 93 -10.60 5.85 -8.58
CA PHE A 93 -11.97 5.55 -8.16
C PHE A 93 -12.27 6.11 -6.76
N ILE A 94 -11.36 5.90 -5.80
CA ILE A 94 -11.51 6.39 -4.42
C ILE A 94 -11.51 7.92 -4.38
N LEU A 95 -10.56 8.56 -5.09
CA LEU A 95 -10.46 10.02 -5.16
C LEU A 95 -11.70 10.65 -5.79
N LYS A 96 -12.30 10.02 -6.81
CA LYS A 96 -13.56 10.49 -7.42
C LYS A 96 -14.79 10.26 -6.55
N SER A 97 -14.74 9.29 -5.65
CA SER A 97 -15.86 8.90 -4.79
C SER A 97 -15.87 9.67 -3.47
N THR A 98 -14.77 10.31 -3.10
CA THR A 98 -14.59 11.03 -1.83
C THR A 98 -14.45 12.53 -2.05
N CYS A 99 -14.84 13.32 -1.05
CA CYS A 99 -14.71 14.77 -1.11
C CYS A 99 -13.25 15.21 -0.84
N HIS A 100 -12.75 16.22 -1.55
CA HIS A 100 -11.44 16.82 -1.27
C HIS A 100 -11.37 17.47 0.12
N SER A 101 -12.46 18.08 0.61
CA SER A 101 -12.46 18.84 1.86
C SER A 101 -12.73 17.95 3.07
N CYS A 102 -13.90 17.31 3.12
CA CYS A 102 -14.31 16.50 4.28
C CYS A 102 -13.88 15.03 4.23
N LYS A 103 -13.32 14.55 3.11
CA LYS A 103 -12.85 13.16 2.90
C LYS A 103 -13.92 12.06 3.04
N ARG A 104 -15.18 12.45 3.30
CA ARG A 104 -16.35 11.58 3.25
C ARG A 104 -16.73 11.22 1.82
N LEU A 105 -17.50 10.15 1.67
CA LEU A 105 -18.11 9.77 0.39
C LEU A 105 -19.03 10.87 -0.17
N LEU A 106 -19.11 10.98 -1.49
CA LEU A 106 -19.99 11.91 -2.20
C LEU A 106 -21.42 11.37 -2.35
N ILE A 107 -21.90 10.66 -1.33
CA ILE A 107 -23.18 9.96 -1.29
C ILE A 107 -23.95 10.46 -0.06
N SER A 108 -25.28 10.44 -0.09
CA SER A 108 -26.09 10.83 1.07
C SER A 108 -25.99 9.80 2.21
N GLU A 109 -26.22 10.23 3.46
CA GLU A 109 -26.16 9.31 4.61
C GLU A 109 -27.22 8.20 4.54
N ALA A 110 -28.39 8.48 3.97
CA ALA A 110 -29.42 7.47 3.72
C ALA A 110 -28.95 6.38 2.74
N GLU A 111 -28.32 6.78 1.63
CA GLU A 111 -27.76 5.83 0.65
C GLU A 111 -26.58 5.02 1.24
N ILE A 112 -25.83 5.60 2.17
CA ILE A 112 -24.75 4.91 2.90
C ILE A 112 -25.31 3.77 3.76
N GLU A 113 -26.39 4.02 4.50
CA GLU A 113 -27.01 3.03 5.36
C GLU A 113 -27.63 1.87 4.56
N GLU A 114 -28.29 2.19 3.45
CA GLU A 114 -28.82 1.17 2.52
C GLU A 114 -27.73 0.27 1.92
N LEU A 115 -26.59 0.87 1.54
CA LEU A 115 -25.46 0.12 1.00
C LEU A 115 -24.75 -0.70 2.08
N ALA A 116 -24.69 -0.20 3.31
CA ALA A 116 -24.11 -0.91 4.43
C ALA A 116 -24.93 -2.16 4.82
N ALA A 117 -26.25 -2.17 4.56
CA ALA A 117 -27.10 -3.33 4.80
C ALA A 117 -26.96 -4.44 3.74
N LYS A 118 -26.45 -4.12 2.54
CA LYS A 118 -26.37 -5.05 1.38
C LYS A 118 -24.96 -5.59 1.09
N ILE A 119 -24.12 -5.67 2.12
CA ILE A 119 -22.66 -5.92 1.97
C ILE A 119 -22.30 -7.33 1.43
N ASP A 120 -23.25 -8.22 1.22
CA ASP A 120 -22.98 -9.58 0.76
C ASP A 120 -22.75 -9.65 -0.77
N ALA A 121 -21.47 -9.83 -1.13
CA ALA A 121 -20.88 -10.28 -2.40
C ALA A 121 -21.10 -9.46 -3.70
N ASP A 122 -22.25 -8.86 -3.97
CA ASP A 122 -22.53 -8.14 -5.24
C ASP A 122 -22.11 -6.66 -5.22
N MET A 123 -21.37 -6.26 -4.19
CA MET A 123 -21.08 -4.86 -3.86
C MET A 123 -20.21 -4.13 -4.89
N GLU A 124 -19.26 -4.81 -5.55
CA GLU A 124 -18.30 -4.16 -6.45
C GLU A 124 -18.97 -3.52 -7.67
N GLU A 125 -20.05 -4.12 -8.18
CA GLU A 125 -20.73 -3.66 -9.40
C GLU A 125 -21.71 -2.53 -9.10
N GLU A 126 -22.50 -2.65 -8.02
CA GLU A 126 -23.43 -1.60 -7.58
C GLU A 126 -22.68 -0.33 -7.11
N MET A 127 -21.57 -0.47 -6.39
CA MET A 127 -20.69 0.63 -5.98
C MET A 127 -20.19 1.45 -7.17
N ARG A 128 -19.67 0.77 -8.20
CA ARG A 128 -19.13 1.42 -9.40
C ARG A 128 -20.20 2.18 -10.18
N SER A 129 -21.46 1.78 -10.05
CA SER A 129 -22.59 2.48 -10.67
C SER A 129 -22.98 3.75 -9.89
N LYS A 130 -23.02 3.70 -8.55
CA LYS A 130 -23.47 4.82 -7.70
C LYS A 130 -22.40 5.89 -7.48
N ALA A 131 -21.13 5.52 -7.35
CA ALA A 131 -20.01 6.45 -7.24
C ALA A 131 -19.76 7.31 -8.51
N LYS A 132 -20.42 6.98 -9.63
CA LYS A 132 -20.35 7.75 -10.88
C LYS A 132 -21.33 8.91 -10.96
N LYS A 133 -22.26 9.07 -10.00
CA LYS A 133 -23.15 10.25 -9.99
C LYS A 133 -22.30 11.51 -9.79
N LYS A 134 -22.11 12.27 -10.87
CA LYS A 134 -21.42 13.56 -10.83
C LYS A 134 -22.29 14.56 -10.07
N THR A 135 -22.09 14.65 -8.76
CA THR A 135 -22.64 15.74 -7.96
C THR A 135 -21.66 16.91 -7.99
N PRO A 136 -22.10 18.14 -8.34
CA PRO A 136 -21.22 19.30 -8.41
C PRO A 136 -20.74 19.77 -7.03
N HIS A 137 -21.49 19.44 -5.98
CA HIS A 137 -21.23 19.82 -4.60
C HIS A 137 -21.32 18.59 -3.69
N CYS A 138 -20.49 18.57 -2.64
CA CYS A 138 -20.50 17.51 -1.63
C CYS A 138 -21.78 17.57 -0.77
N SER A 139 -22.41 16.42 -0.56
CA SER A 139 -23.61 16.27 0.28
C SER A 139 -23.39 16.63 1.76
N HIS A 140 -22.15 16.58 2.26
CA HIS A 140 -21.82 16.85 3.67
C HIS A 140 -21.34 18.28 3.90
N CYS A 141 -20.33 18.73 3.15
CA CYS A 141 -19.68 20.03 3.39
C CYS A 141 -20.02 21.10 2.34
N LYS A 142 -20.81 20.77 1.32
CA LYS A 142 -21.18 21.65 0.19
C LYS A 142 -20.01 22.19 -0.64
N ALA A 143 -18.78 21.72 -0.38
CA ALA A 143 -17.63 22.07 -1.19
C ALA A 143 -17.80 21.60 -2.64
N LYS A 144 -17.30 22.39 -3.59
CA LYS A 144 -17.26 22.02 -5.01
C LYS A 144 -16.40 20.77 -5.19
N VAL A 145 -16.93 19.78 -5.91
CA VAL A 145 -16.17 18.56 -6.22
C VAL A 145 -15.21 18.87 -7.37
N PRO A 146 -13.89 18.71 -7.18
CA PRO A 146 -12.91 18.99 -8.23
C PRO A 146 -12.94 17.91 -9.31
N GLU A 147 -12.54 18.26 -10.53
CA GLU A 147 -12.37 17.27 -11.59
C GLU A 147 -11.03 16.55 -11.43
N ILE A 148 -11.09 15.23 -11.18
CA ILE A 148 -9.90 14.39 -11.01
C ILE A 148 -9.67 13.53 -12.25
N LYS A 149 -8.49 13.64 -12.84
CA LYS A 149 -8.07 12.84 -14.01
C LYS A 149 -6.80 12.07 -13.68
N LEU A 150 -6.66 10.89 -14.30
CA LEU A 150 -5.45 10.09 -14.27
C LEU A 150 -4.77 10.20 -15.63
N MET A 151 -3.62 10.86 -15.65
CA MET A 151 -2.65 10.79 -16.72
C MET A 151 -1.81 9.53 -16.50
N ARG A 152 -1.95 8.55 -17.39
CA ARG A 152 -1.23 7.27 -17.25
C ARG A 152 0.28 7.50 -17.33
N PRO A 153 1.09 6.77 -16.56
CA PRO A 153 0.70 5.62 -15.72
C PRO A 153 0.23 5.95 -14.30
N THR A 154 0.72 7.03 -13.68
CA THR A 154 0.56 7.28 -12.22
C THR A 154 0.29 8.74 -11.85
N THR A 155 0.15 9.64 -12.82
CA THR A 155 0.02 11.08 -12.56
C THR A 155 -1.45 11.45 -12.37
N PHE A 156 -1.79 12.04 -11.22
CA PHE A 156 -3.13 12.54 -10.97
C PHE A 156 -3.18 14.06 -11.18
N THR A 157 -4.27 14.55 -11.75
CA THR A 157 -4.55 15.98 -11.85
C THR A 157 -5.88 16.33 -11.20
N LYS A 158 -5.92 17.46 -10.50
CA LYS A 158 -7.08 18.06 -9.85
C LYS A 158 -7.33 19.42 -10.51
N ASP A 159 -8.46 19.58 -11.19
CA ASP A 159 -8.82 20.79 -11.93
C ASP A 159 -7.70 21.27 -12.89
N GLY A 160 -6.99 20.31 -13.49
CA GLY A 160 -5.86 20.56 -14.40
C GLY A 160 -4.49 20.74 -13.73
N GLN A 161 -4.43 20.88 -12.40
CA GLN A 161 -3.17 20.96 -11.66
C GLN A 161 -2.67 19.58 -11.25
N MET A 162 -1.37 19.33 -11.37
CA MET A 162 -0.76 18.07 -10.97
C MET A 162 -0.80 17.90 -9.45
N MET A 163 -1.23 16.73 -8.99
CA MET A 163 -1.20 16.37 -7.57
C MET A 163 0.11 15.64 -7.25
N LEU A 164 0.70 15.98 -6.11
CA LEU A 164 1.86 15.26 -5.59
C LEU A 164 1.44 13.92 -4.95
N PRO A 165 2.29 12.87 -5.00
CA PRO A 165 2.01 11.62 -4.30
C PRO A 165 1.77 11.77 -2.80
N THR A 166 2.37 12.79 -2.17
CA THR A 166 2.13 13.16 -0.77
C THR A 166 0.68 13.60 -0.56
N GLU A 167 0.19 14.53 -1.38
CA GLU A 167 -1.18 15.04 -1.32
C GLU A 167 -2.21 13.93 -1.58
N VAL A 168 -1.93 13.04 -2.53
CA VAL A 168 -2.74 11.84 -2.78
C VAL A 168 -2.81 10.99 -1.53
N ARG A 169 -1.67 10.67 -0.91
CA ARG A 169 -1.59 9.83 0.28
C ARG A 169 -2.33 10.45 1.46
N ASP A 170 -2.16 11.75 1.70
CA ASP A 170 -2.80 12.46 2.81
C ASP A 170 -4.32 12.50 2.64
N TRP A 171 -4.80 12.63 1.39
CA TRP A 171 -6.22 12.47 1.11
C TRP A 171 -6.70 11.07 1.48
N LEU A 172 -6.03 10.02 0.98
CA LEU A 172 -6.44 8.64 1.20
C LEU A 172 -6.42 8.26 2.70
N ALA A 173 -5.41 8.72 3.43
CA ALA A 173 -5.26 8.45 4.86
C ALA A 173 -6.35 9.09 5.73
N ALA A 174 -6.90 10.21 5.28
CA ALA A 174 -7.94 10.95 5.98
C ALA A 174 -9.37 10.41 5.74
N ILE A 175 -9.53 9.37 4.91
CA ILE A 175 -10.83 8.70 4.71
C ILE A 175 -11.16 7.87 5.96
N PRO A 176 -12.36 8.01 6.55
CA PRO A 176 -12.74 7.26 7.73
C PRO A 176 -13.06 5.78 7.42
N ASP A 177 -12.79 4.90 8.38
CA ASP A 177 -12.93 3.44 8.25
C ASP A 177 -14.34 2.99 7.83
N LYS A 178 -15.37 3.71 8.30
CA LYS A 178 -16.78 3.45 7.97
C LYS A 178 -17.03 3.58 6.46
N ASP A 179 -16.39 4.56 5.84
CA ASP A 179 -16.52 4.84 4.41
C ASP A 179 -15.65 3.87 3.57
N LEU A 180 -14.57 3.32 4.13
CA LEU A 180 -13.73 2.33 3.45
C LEU A 180 -14.46 1.02 3.18
N ARG A 181 -15.25 0.54 4.15
CA ARG A 181 -16.02 -0.71 3.99
C ARG A 181 -17.01 -0.62 2.84
N ILE A 182 -17.62 0.55 2.70
CA ILE A 182 -18.53 0.87 1.61
C ILE A 182 -17.78 0.84 0.28
N LEU A 183 -16.56 1.40 0.21
CA LEU A 183 -15.68 1.35 -0.96
C LEU A 183 -15.14 -0.05 -1.31
N GLY A 184 -15.53 -1.10 -0.57
CA GLY A 184 -15.01 -2.45 -0.74
C GLY A 184 -13.58 -2.64 -0.22
N LEU A 185 -13.13 -1.76 0.69
CA LEU A 185 -11.80 -1.83 1.30
C LEU A 185 -11.88 -2.25 2.77
N ASP A 186 -10.91 -3.05 3.19
CA ASP A 186 -10.77 -3.48 4.59
C ASP A 186 -9.87 -2.48 5.34
N ALA A 187 -10.41 -1.83 6.37
CA ALA A 187 -9.68 -0.83 7.16
C ALA A 187 -8.51 -1.40 7.97
N GLN A 188 -8.50 -2.71 8.25
CA GLN A 188 -7.43 -3.35 9.01
C GLN A 188 -6.33 -3.92 8.11
N TYR A 189 -6.68 -4.36 6.88
CA TYR A 189 -5.76 -5.11 6.03
C TYR A 189 -5.48 -4.46 4.66
N ALA A 190 -6.25 -3.47 4.23
CA ALA A 190 -6.14 -2.87 2.90
C ALA A 190 -6.49 -1.37 2.90
N ARG A 191 -5.91 -0.62 3.85
CA ARG A 191 -6.05 0.83 3.90
C ARG A 191 -5.55 1.48 2.60
N PRO A 192 -6.28 2.45 2.04
CA PRO A 192 -5.97 2.99 0.71
C PRO A 192 -4.64 3.76 0.65
N GLU A 193 -4.20 4.37 1.74
CA GLU A 193 -2.91 5.06 1.81
C GLU A 193 -1.72 4.11 1.65
N TRP A 194 -1.89 2.79 1.89
CA TRP A 194 -0.84 1.79 1.66
C TRP A 194 -0.63 1.49 0.17
N MET A 195 -1.54 1.91 -0.70
CA MET A 195 -1.32 1.90 -2.15
C MET A 195 -0.28 2.94 -2.60
N VAL A 196 0.05 3.89 -1.72
CA VAL A 196 1.14 4.84 -1.89
C VAL A 196 2.32 4.40 -1.01
N ILE A 197 3.35 3.86 -1.66
CA ILE A 197 4.50 3.22 -1.03
C ILE A 197 5.36 4.27 -0.37
N THR A 198 5.73 4.03 0.90
CA THR A 198 6.67 4.85 1.67
C THR A 198 7.88 4.05 2.15
N ALA A 199 7.72 2.73 2.33
CA ALA A 199 8.80 1.79 2.54
C ALA A 199 8.68 0.67 1.50
N LEU A 200 9.77 0.39 0.79
CA LEU A 200 9.83 -0.65 -0.23
C LEU A 200 10.49 -1.90 0.35
N LEU A 201 9.81 -3.05 0.27
CA LEU A 201 10.40 -4.34 0.63
C LEU A 201 11.47 -4.73 -0.39
N VAL A 202 12.64 -5.10 0.11
CA VAL A 202 13.75 -5.66 -0.67
C VAL A 202 13.74 -7.17 -0.45
N PRO A 203 13.71 -7.97 -1.54
CA PRO A 203 13.73 -9.43 -1.42
C PRO A 203 15.04 -9.92 -0.79
N PRO A 204 15.05 -11.11 -0.18
CA PRO A 204 16.27 -11.76 0.28
C PRO A 204 17.30 -11.99 -0.84
N VAL A 205 18.56 -12.19 -0.42
CA VAL A 205 19.70 -12.58 -1.28
C VAL A 205 19.60 -14.06 -1.65
#